data_AF-A0A1Y3CWS8-F1
#
_entry.id   AF-A0A1Y3CWS8-F1
#
_cell.length_a   1.000
_cell.length_b   1.000
_cell.length_c   1.000
_cell.angle_alpha   90.00
_cell.angle_beta   90.00
_cell.angle_gamma   90.00
#
_symmetry.space_group_name_H-M   'P 1'
#
loop_
_entity.id
_entity.type
_entity.pdbx_description
1 polymer ?
#
loop_
_entity_poly.entity_id
_entity_poly.type
_entity_poly.pdbx_seq_one_letter_code
_entity_poly.pdbx_strand_id
1 'polypeptide(L)'
;MTSLHYLEFHPADNPMYLKKVGNWVLTFLSPQEDLTYIQLAITSVLPRQVSENLQPLRVIIEQTEVENRWLIQQIICYNSTQGHDEIFSCDDIIGIKVIENVMQEFNKYDVELNLI
;
A
#
# COMPACT_ATOMS: atom_id res chain seq x y z
N MET A 1 9.32 13.96 -14.37
CA MET A 1 8.07 13.24 -14.66
C MET A 1 7.98 12.18 -13.59
N THR A 2 7.01 12.28 -12.68
CA THR A 2 6.74 11.23 -11.70
C THR A 2 6.14 10.05 -12.44
N SER A 3 6.70 8.86 -12.27
CA SER A 3 6.17 7.66 -12.92
C SER A 3 4.96 7.18 -12.14
N LEU A 4 3.86 6.89 -12.83
CA LEU A 4 2.71 6.25 -12.19
C LEU A 4 3.07 4.78 -11.95
N HIS A 5 2.89 4.34 -10.71
CA HIS A 5 3.18 2.97 -10.30
C HIS A 5 1.91 2.33 -9.78
N TYR A 6 1.70 1.06 -10.14
CA TYR A 6 0.49 0.33 -9.82
C TYR A 6 0.80 -0.96 -9.08
N LEU A 7 -0.13 -1.35 -8.20
CA LEU A 7 -0.22 -2.72 -7.71
C LEU A 7 -1.24 -3.47 -8.56
N GLU A 8 -0.79 -4.54 -9.19
CA GLU A 8 -1.65 -5.50 -9.88
C GLU A 8 -1.85 -6.72 -8.97
N PHE A 9 -3.07 -6.90 -8.48
CA PHE A 9 -3.46 -8.03 -7.66
C PHE A 9 -3.82 -9.22 -8.55
N HIS A 10 -3.61 -10.43 -8.06
CA HIS A 10 -4.20 -11.60 -8.71
C HIS A 10 -5.74 -11.50 -8.69
N PRO A 11 -6.47 -11.98 -9.73
CA PRO A 11 -7.94 -11.84 -9.79
C PRO A 11 -8.71 -12.43 -8.61
N ALA A 12 -8.14 -13.41 -7.91
CA ALA A 12 -8.73 -13.99 -6.70
C ALA A 12 -8.53 -13.12 -5.44
N ASP A 13 -7.62 -12.15 -5.50
CA ASP A 13 -7.12 -11.37 -4.37
C ASP A 13 -7.55 -9.90 -4.43
N ASN A 14 -8.77 -9.63 -4.90
CA ASN A 14 -9.26 -8.26 -4.98
C ASN A 14 -9.18 -7.56 -3.61
N PRO A 15 -8.44 -6.43 -3.49
CA PRO A 15 -8.15 -5.81 -2.22
C PRO A 15 -9.37 -5.24 -1.50
N MET A 16 -10.50 -5.03 -2.18
CA MET A 16 -11.75 -4.62 -1.55
C MET A 16 -12.33 -5.68 -0.60
N TYR A 17 -11.99 -6.96 -0.83
CA TYR A 17 -12.46 -8.08 -0.01
C TYR A 17 -11.41 -8.54 1.00
N LEU A 18 -10.16 -8.12 0.83
CA LEU A 18 -9.09 -8.37 1.78
C LEU A 18 -9.30 -7.45 3.00
N LYS A 19 -9.69 -8.00 4.15
CA LYS A 19 -9.80 -7.20 5.39
C LYS A 19 -8.45 -7.01 6.07
N LYS A 20 -7.64 -8.08 6.06
CA LYS A 20 -6.34 -8.14 6.73
C LYS A 20 -5.49 -9.21 6.06
N VAL A 21 -4.22 -8.89 5.80
CA VAL A 21 -3.21 -9.81 5.28
C VAL A 21 -1.97 -9.69 6.18
N GLY A 22 -1.68 -10.73 6.94
CA GLY A 22 -0.61 -10.70 7.94
C GLY A 22 -0.74 -9.53 8.93
N ASN A 23 0.25 -8.63 8.92
CA ASN A 23 0.27 -7.45 9.77
C ASN A 23 -0.30 -6.20 9.09
N TRP A 24 -0.97 -6.33 7.95
CA TRP A 24 -1.55 -5.21 7.22
C TRP A 24 -3.08 -5.31 7.22
N VAL A 25 -3.75 -4.20 7.49
CA VAL A 25 -5.21 -4.08 7.43
C VAL A 25 -5.55 -3.17 6.26
N LEU A 26 -6.50 -3.60 5.42
CA LEU A 26 -6.99 -2.78 4.32
C LEU A 26 -8.33 -2.16 4.73
N THR A 27 -8.43 -0.84 4.61
CA THR A 27 -9.63 -0.08 4.97
C THR A 27 -10.02 0.87 3.87
N PHE A 28 -11.32 1.00 3.61
CA PHE A 28 -11.86 2.02 2.72
C PHE A 28 -11.61 3.43 3.29
N LEU A 29 -11.09 4.33 2.45
CA LEU A 29 -10.94 5.75 2.76
C LEU A 29 -12.12 6.57 2.24
N SER A 30 -12.83 6.08 1.22
CA SER A 30 -14.10 6.62 0.75
C SER A 30 -15.28 5.82 1.33
N PRO A 31 -16.47 6.44 1.47
CA PRO A 31 -17.68 5.70 1.81
C PRO A 31 -17.96 4.60 0.79
N GLN A 32 -18.35 3.40 1.22
CA GLN A 32 -18.64 2.28 0.32
C GLN A 32 -19.78 2.55 -0.68
N GLU A 33 -20.61 3.56 -0.38
CA GLU A 33 -21.71 4.01 -1.24
C GLU A 33 -21.20 4.79 -2.47
N ASP A 34 -19.97 5.32 -2.41
CA ASP A 34 -19.30 5.99 -3.53
C ASP A 34 -18.39 4.99 -4.27
N LEU A 35 -19.03 4.16 -5.10
CA LEU A 35 -18.34 3.16 -5.94
C LEU A 35 -17.58 3.77 -7.11
N THR A 36 -17.70 5.08 -7.32
CA THR A 36 -17.07 5.80 -8.44
C THR A 36 -15.59 6.05 -8.19
N TYR A 37 -15.19 6.22 -6.93
CA TYR A 37 -13.81 6.49 -6.53
C TYR A 37 -13.45 5.71 -5.26
N ILE A 38 -12.99 4.48 -5.44
CA ILE A 38 -12.63 3.61 -4.32
C ILE A 38 -11.15 3.81 -3.99
N GLN A 39 -10.90 4.26 -2.76
CA GLN A 39 -9.55 4.33 -2.19
C GLN A 39 -9.43 3.40 -0.99
N LEU A 40 -8.31 2.69 -0.94
CA LEU A 40 -7.96 1.80 0.16
C LEU A 40 -6.67 2.26 0.83
N ALA A 41 -6.65 2.16 2.16
CA ALA A 41 -5.46 2.29 2.97
C ALA A 41 -4.98 0.92 3.43
N ILE A 42 -3.79 0.52 3.01
CA ILE A 42 -3.08 -0.66 3.51
C ILE A 42 -2.25 -0.21 4.70
N THR A 43 -2.76 -0.38 5.92
CA THR A 43 -2.16 0.14 7.17
C THR A 43 -1.44 -0.97 7.94
N SER A 44 -0.21 -0.71 8.37
CA SER A 44 0.54 -1.65 9.20
C SER A 44 0.01 -1.65 10.63
N VAL A 45 -0.20 -2.83 11.20
CA VAL A 45 -0.65 -3.06 12.58
C VAL A 45 0.53 -3.09 13.55
N LEU A 46 1.70 -3.50 13.07
CA LEU A 46 2.93 -3.52 13.87
C LEU A 46 3.97 -2.60 13.24
N PRO A 47 4.70 -1.80 14.05
CA PRO A 47 5.78 -0.98 13.53
C PRO A 47 6.86 -1.91 12.97
N ARG A 48 6.97 -1.94 11.64
CA ARG A 48 8.08 -2.59 10.94
C ARG A 48 9.05 -1.50 10.57
N GLN A 49 10.34 -1.73 10.76
CA GLN A 49 11.35 -0.76 10.31
C GLN A 49 11.71 -1.06 8.86
N VAL A 50 11.62 -0.05 8.00
CA VAL A 50 12.17 -0.12 6.63
C VAL A 50 13.59 0.46 6.56
N SER A 51 13.95 1.28 7.55
CA SER A 51 15.31 1.76 7.83
C SER A 51 15.45 2.01 9.34
N GLU A 52 16.63 2.45 9.79
CA GLU A 52 16.90 2.72 11.22
C GLU A 52 15.85 3.62 11.88
N ASN A 53 15.31 4.60 11.15
CA ASN A 53 14.41 5.62 11.69
C ASN A 53 13.04 5.70 11.01
N LEU A 54 12.80 4.93 9.94
CA LEU A 54 11.54 4.97 9.20
C LEU A 54 10.71 3.71 9.42
N GLN A 55 9.44 3.91 9.77
CA GLN A 55 8.47 2.85 9.98
C GLN A 55 7.29 3.03 9.03
N PRO A 56 7.00 2.07 8.13
CA PRO A 56 5.84 2.16 7.26
C PRO A 56 4.56 2.16 8.08
N LEU A 57 3.72 3.16 7.83
CA LEU A 57 2.40 3.28 8.44
C LEU A 57 1.32 2.83 7.49
N ARG A 58 1.31 3.38 6.28
CA ARG A 58 0.20 3.20 5.35
C ARG A 58 0.64 3.36 3.89
N VAL A 59 0.08 2.53 3.02
CA VAL A 59 0.08 2.75 1.57
C VAL A 59 -1.34 3.06 1.14
N ILE A 60 -1.54 4.16 0.42
CA ILE A 60 -2.83 4.54 -0.15
C ILE A 60 -2.84 4.11 -1.61
N ILE A 61 -3.85 3.33 -1.97
CA ILE A 61 -4.09 2.89 -3.35
C ILE A 61 -5.48 3.28 -3.81
N GLU A 62 -5.63 3.50 -5.11
CA GLU A 62 -6.87 3.90 -5.75
C GLU A 62 -7.24 2.94 -6.88
N GLN A 63 -8.52 2.60 -6.96
CA GLN A 63 -9.04 1.75 -8.02
C GLN A 63 -8.86 2.42 -9.38
N THR A 64 -8.44 1.65 -10.39
CA THR A 64 -8.36 2.13 -11.77
C THR A 64 -9.46 1.51 -12.63
N GLU A 65 -9.58 1.95 -13.89
CA GLU A 65 -10.48 1.33 -14.87
C GLU A 65 -10.07 -0.10 -15.24
N VAL A 66 -8.81 -0.46 -15.02
CA VAL A 66 -8.30 -1.81 -15.28
C VAL A 66 -8.54 -2.68 -14.05
N GLU A 67 -9.26 -3.79 -14.25
CA GLU A 67 -9.58 -4.72 -13.18
C GLU A 67 -8.32 -5.24 -12.48
N ASN A 68 -8.37 -5.36 -11.15
CA ASN A 68 -7.27 -5.77 -10.28
C ASN A 68 -6.03 -4.85 -10.28
N ARG A 69 -6.05 -3.74 -11.02
CA ARG A 69 -4.97 -2.76 -11.02
C ARG A 69 -5.34 -1.54 -10.19
N TRP A 70 -4.44 -1.21 -9.26
CA TRP A 70 -4.62 -0.14 -8.30
C TRP A 70 -3.45 0.83 -8.36
N LEU A 71 -3.75 2.11 -8.54
CA LEU A 71 -2.74 3.17 -8.58
C LEU A 71 -2.21 3.45 -7.17
N ILE A 72 -0.89 3.43 -6.99
CA ILE A 72 -0.27 3.82 -5.72
C ILE A 72 -0.27 5.34 -5.65
N GLN A 73 -1.04 5.88 -4.71
CA GLN A 73 -1.18 7.33 -4.52
C GLN A 73 -0.09 7.86 -3.59
N GLN A 74 0.08 7.24 -2.43
CA GLN A 74 0.97 7.73 -1.38
C GLN A 74 1.51 6.59 -0.53
N ILE A 75 2.76 6.73 -0.09
CA ILE A 75 3.39 5.84 0.89
C ILE A 75 3.74 6.71 2.10
N ILE A 76 3.21 6.36 3.27
CA ILE A 76 3.37 7.14 4.49
C ILE A 76 4.21 6.33 5.48
N CYS A 77 5.29 6.94 5.96
CA CYS A 77 6.15 6.38 7.01
C CYS A 77 6.28 7.34 8.18
N TYR A 78 6.35 6.84 9.40
CA TYR A 78 6.74 7.61 10.56
C TYR A 78 8.27 7.74 10.62
N ASN A 79 8.79 8.96 10.71
CA ASN A 79 10.21 9.20 10.96
C ASN A 79 10.44 9.48 12.45
N SER A 80 11.09 8.55 13.15
CA SER A 80 11.39 8.70 14.59
C SER A 80 12.47 9.72 14.91
N THR A 81 13.31 10.11 13.94
CA THR A 81 14.30 11.19 14.11
C THR A 81 13.64 12.56 14.09
N GLN A 82 12.66 12.76 13.20
CA GLN A 82 11.96 14.04 13.06
C GLN A 82 10.69 14.12 13.92
N GLY A 83 10.16 12.97 14.34
CA GLY A 83 8.97 12.87 15.19
C GLY A 83 7.65 13.10 14.45
N HIS A 84 7.64 13.00 13.11
CA HIS A 84 6.44 13.19 12.29
C HIS A 84 6.40 12.22 11.11
N ASP A 85 5.27 12.25 10.39
CA ASP A 85 5.06 11.44 9.19
C ASP A 85 5.75 12.06 7.98
N GLU A 86 6.31 11.21 7.14
CA GLU A 86 6.89 11.55 5.84
C GLU A 86 6.15 10.80 4.74
N ILE A 87 5.98 11.48 3.60
CA ILE A 87 5.32 10.95 2.41
C ILE A 87 6.37 10.64 1.36
N PHE A 88 6.29 9.42 0.84
CA PHE A 88 7.13 8.89 -0.22
C PHE A 88 6.28 8.47 -1.41
N SER A 89 6.93 8.35 -2.55
CA SER A 89 6.41 7.83 -3.80
C SER A 89 7.19 6.58 -4.22
N CYS A 90 6.71 5.87 -5.24
CA CYS A 90 7.46 4.76 -5.83
C CYS A 90 8.67 5.21 -6.67
N ASP A 91 8.88 6.52 -6.87
CA ASP A 91 10.14 7.04 -7.44
C ASP A 91 11.24 7.15 -6.35
N ASP A 92 10.88 7.06 -5.06
CA ASP A 92 11.81 7.11 -3.93
C ASP A 92 12.33 5.72 -3.57
N ILE A 93 13.63 5.60 -3.28
CA ILE A 93 14.26 4.34 -2.83
C ILE A 93 13.54 3.77 -1.60
N ILE A 94 13.11 4.63 -0.68
CA ILE A 94 12.34 4.21 0.51
C ILE A 94 10.97 3.70 0.10
N GLY A 95 10.25 4.41 -0.77
CA GLY A 95 8.93 3.99 -1.23
C GLY A 95 8.96 2.62 -1.90
N ILE A 96 9.90 2.39 -2.80
CA ILE A 96 10.10 1.07 -3.44
C ILE A 96 10.32 -0.02 -2.39
N LYS A 97 11.20 0.20 -1.41
CA LYS A 97 11.45 -0.77 -0.34
C LYS A 97 10.21 -1.07 0.50
N VAL A 98 9.37 -0.06 0.76
CA VAL A 98 8.10 -0.28 1.47
C VAL A 98 7.18 -1.17 0.65
N ILE A 99 7.04 -0.91 -0.64
CA ILE A 99 6.18 -1.70 -1.52
C ILE A 99 6.70 -3.14 -1.66
N GLU A 100 8.00 -3.33 -1.86
CA GLU A 100 8.62 -4.66 -1.90
C GLU A 100 8.36 -5.44 -0.61
N ASN A 101 8.48 -4.79 0.55
CA ASN A 101 8.17 -5.42 1.84
C ASN A 101 6.68 -5.80 1.96
N VAL A 102 5.77 -4.93 1.51
CA VAL A 102 4.32 -5.24 1.47
C VAL A 102 4.07 -6.45 0.57
N MET A 103 4.66 -6.49 -0.62
CA MET A 103 4.51 -7.61 -1.55
C MET A 103 5.05 -8.92 -0.97
N GLN A 104 6.25 -8.89 -0.38
CA GLN A 104 6.84 -10.06 0.27
C GLN A 104 6.02 -10.55 1.47
N GLU A 105 5.39 -9.64 2.20
CA GLU A 105 4.48 -9.97 3.29
C GLU A 105 3.23 -10.67 2.78
N PHE A 106 2.57 -10.10 1.78
CA PHE A 106 1.33 -10.61 1.21
C PHE A 106 1.52 -11.99 0.59
N ASN A 107 2.65 -12.20 -0.10
CA ASN A 107 3.01 -13.49 -0.68
C ASN A 107 3.15 -14.62 0.35
N LYS A 108 3.42 -14.32 1.64
CA LYS A 108 3.44 -15.35 2.71
C LYS A 108 2.04 -15.86 3.07
N TYR A 109 1.00 -15.17 2.64
CA TYR A 109 -0.40 -15.48 2.89
C TYR A 109 -1.14 -15.80 1.58
N ASP A 110 -0.40 -16.23 0.55
CA ASP A 110 -0.92 -16.58 -0.78
C ASP A 110 -1.68 -15.44 -1.48
N VAL A 111 -1.37 -14.19 -1.13
CA VAL A 111 -1.88 -13.01 -1.83
C VAL A 111 -0.82 -12.52 -2.81
N GLU A 112 -1.08 -12.71 -4.10
CA GLU A 112 -0.13 -12.40 -5.17
C GLU A 112 -0.29 -10.96 -5.67
N LEU A 113 0.84 -10.26 -5.77
CA LEU A 113 0.94 -8.84 -6.13
C LEU A 113 2.11 -8.61 -7.08
N ASN A 114 1.92 -7.74 -8.08
CA ASN A 114 2.99 -7.22 -8.92
C ASN A 114 3.04 -5.69 -8.87
N LEU A 115 4.25 -5.13 -8.89
CA LEU A 115 4.49 -3.70 -9.09
C LEU A 115 4.74 -3.45 -10.58
N ILE A 116 3.93 -2.61 -11.22
CA ILE A 116 3.99 -2.31 -12.67
C ILE A 116 3.87 -0.83 -12.98
#